data_AF-A0A800BY79-F1
#
_entry.id   AF-A0A800BY79-F1
#
_cell.length_a   1.000
_cell.length_b   1.000
_cell.length_c   1.000
_cell.angle_alpha   90.00
_cell.angle_beta   90.00
_cell.angle_gamma   90.00
#
_symmetry.space_group_name_H-M   'P 1'
#
loop_
_entity.id
_entity.type
_entity.pdbx_description
1 polymer ?
#
loop_
_entity_poly.entity_id
_entity_poly.type
_entity_poly.pdbx_seq_one_letter_code
_entity_poly.pdbx_strand_id
1 'polypeptide(L)'
;MNSNLIKKIALIVAGAILAAIFFALDLQQYLTLDYLKESQARFADLYHARPLMVIGVYMAIYILVAALSLPGAVILTLAGGALFGLATGLLIVSFSSSIGATIACFVSRFVLRD
;
A
#
# COMPACT_ATOMS: atom_id res chain seq x y z
N MET A 1 -14.47 29.15 15.33
CA MET A 1 -13.22 28.75 14.64
C MET A 1 -13.61 27.98 13.38
N ASN A 2 -13.22 28.44 12.19
CA ASN A 2 -13.73 27.93 10.91
C ASN A 2 -13.40 26.43 10.75
N SER A 3 -14.38 25.58 10.44
CA SER A 3 -14.17 24.11 10.42
C SER A 3 -13.06 23.66 9.44
N ASN A 4 -12.84 24.44 8.38
CA ASN A 4 -11.77 24.23 7.41
C ASN A 4 -10.36 24.53 7.96
N LEU A 5 -10.25 25.46 8.91
CA LEU A 5 -8.98 25.77 9.60
C LEU A 5 -8.62 24.66 10.58
N ILE A 6 -9.61 24.12 11.30
CA ILE A 6 -9.41 23.00 12.24
C ILE A 6 -8.94 21.75 11.50
N LYS A 7 -9.54 21.43 10.34
CA LYS A 7 -9.11 20.30 9.49
C LYS A 7 -7.68 20.47 8.96
N LYS A 8 -7.31 21.66 8.51
CA LYS A 8 -5.93 21.95 8.05
C LYS A 8 -4.92 21.80 9.18
N ILE A 9 -5.23 22.32 10.37
CA ILE A 9 -4.35 22.21 11.54
C ILE A 9 -4.22 20.74 11.96
N ALA A 10 -5.32 19.97 11.99
CA ALA A 10 -5.28 18.54 12.30
C ALA A 10 -4.43 17.75 11.29
N LEU A 11 -4.49 18.07 9.99
CA LEU A 11 -3.68 17.42 8.96
C LEU A 11 -2.18 17.74 9.12
N ILE A 12 -1.84 18.99 9.43
CA ILE A 12 -0.47 19.43 9.66
C ILE A 12 0.10 18.77 10.92
N VAL A 13 -0.69 18.72 12.00
CA VAL A 13 -0.30 18.06 13.25
C VAL A 13 -0.13 16.56 13.04
N ALA A 14 -1.02 15.91 12.29
CA ALA A 14 -0.87 14.49 11.93
C ALA A 14 0.40 14.25 11.12
N GLY A 15 0.69 15.09 10.12
CA GLY A 15 1.93 15.03 9.35
C GLY A 15 3.19 15.23 10.20
N ALA A 16 3.15 16.17 11.15
CA ALA A 16 4.25 16.42 12.08
C ALA A 16 4.46 15.26 13.06
N ILE A 17 3.38 14.62 13.54
CA ILE A 17 3.46 13.43 14.39
C ILE A 17 4.04 12.25 13.61
N LEU A 18 3.62 12.03 12.35
CA LEU A 18 4.23 11.02 11.49
C LEU A 18 5.73 11.27 11.29
N ALA A 19 6.14 12.52 11.04
CA ALA A 19 7.55 12.89 10.87
C ALA A 19 8.34 12.68 12.17
N ALA A 20 7.77 13.01 13.34
CA ALA A 20 8.39 12.81 14.64
C ALA A 20 8.55 11.32 14.97
N ILE A 21 7.55 10.48 14.66
CA ILE A 21 7.63 9.03 14.76
C ILE A 21 8.73 8.48 13.82
N PHE A 22 8.85 9.01 12.61
CA PHE A 22 9.88 8.63 11.65
C PHE A 22 11.30 8.88 12.16
N PHE A 23 11.52 10.01 12.83
CA PHE A 23 12.80 10.35 13.47
C PHE A 23 13.02 9.56 14.78
N ALA A 24 11.97 9.33 15.58
CA ALA A 24 12.07 8.63 16.85
C ALA A 24 12.29 7.11 16.70
N LEU A 25 11.85 6.51 15.59
CA LEU A 25 12.08 5.09 15.29
C LEU A 25 13.48 4.79 14.72
N ASP A 26 14.38 5.77 14.64
CA ASP A 26 15.75 5.60 14.14
C ASP A 26 15.79 4.85 12.79
N LEU A 27 14.83 5.17 11.91
CA LEU A 27 14.70 4.52 10.60
C LEU A 27 15.92 4.80 9.70
N GLN A 28 16.81 5.70 10.13
CA GLN A 28 18.08 6.01 9.50
C GLN A 28 19.03 4.80 9.45
N GLN A 29 18.98 3.89 10.42
CA GLN A 29 19.75 2.63 10.41
C GLN A 29 19.15 1.57 9.47
N TYR A 30 17.86 1.66 9.16
CA TYR A 30 17.19 0.82 8.14
C TYR A 30 17.24 1.43 6.74
N LEU A 31 17.47 2.75 6.63
CA LEU A 31 17.69 3.50 5.38
C LEU A 31 19.17 3.53 4.95
N THR A 32 20.05 2.79 5.63
CA THR A 32 21.43 2.67 5.16
C THR A 32 21.43 1.95 3.82
N LEU A 33 22.15 2.49 2.84
CA LEU A 33 22.16 2.00 1.45
C LEU A 33 22.46 0.50 1.37
N ASP A 34 23.30 -0.02 2.27
CA ASP A 34 23.66 -1.44 2.34
C ASP A 34 22.49 -2.31 2.80
N TYR A 35 21.75 -1.90 3.84
CA TYR A 35 20.61 -2.67 4.34
C TYR A 35 19.43 -2.68 3.37
N LEU A 36 19.21 -1.55 2.66
CA LEU A 36 18.21 -1.49 1.58
C LEU A 36 18.61 -2.33 0.37
N LYS A 37 19.89 -2.32 -0.03
CA LYS A 37 20.39 -3.19 -1.09
C LYS A 37 20.27 -4.67 -0.74
N GLU A 38 20.63 -5.05 0.48
CA GLU A 38 20.54 -6.45 0.92
C GLU A 38 19.08 -6.92 1.01
N SER A 39 18.19 -6.05 1.51
CA SER A 39 16.76 -6.35 1.57
C SER A 39 16.15 -6.44 0.17
N GLN A 40 16.54 -5.54 -0.74
CA GLN A 40 16.13 -5.58 -2.15
C GLN A 40 16.65 -6.84 -2.85
N ALA A 41 17.89 -7.23 -2.62
CA ALA A 41 18.48 -8.45 -3.16
C ALA A 41 17.75 -9.70 -2.65
N ARG A 42 17.46 -9.79 -1.34
CA ARG A 42 16.64 -10.87 -0.77
C ARG A 42 15.24 -10.92 -1.37
N PHE A 43 14.61 -9.76 -1.57
CA PHE A 43 13.28 -9.69 -2.18
C PHE A 43 13.31 -10.09 -3.67
N ALA A 44 14.34 -9.67 -4.39
CA ALA A 44 14.56 -10.05 -5.78
C ALA A 44 14.79 -11.56 -5.88
N ASP A 45 15.61 -12.15 -5.02
CA ASP A 45 15.84 -13.60 -4.98
C ASP A 45 14.55 -14.38 -4.68
N LEU A 46 13.73 -13.92 -3.73
CA LEU A 46 12.42 -14.51 -3.44
C LEU A 46 11.47 -14.39 -4.65
N TYR A 47 11.47 -13.25 -5.31
CA TYR A 47 10.67 -13.02 -6.51
C TYR A 47 11.14 -13.90 -7.67
N HIS A 48 12.46 -14.07 -7.86
CA HIS A 48 13.03 -14.96 -8.86
C HIS A 48 12.76 -16.43 -8.55
N ALA A 49 12.79 -16.82 -7.28
CA ALA A 49 12.53 -18.20 -6.86
C ALA A 49 11.06 -18.60 -7.05
N ARG A 50 10.11 -17.71 -6.71
CA ARG A 50 8.66 -18.01 -6.76
C ARG A 50 7.82 -16.79 -7.17
N PRO A 51 7.91 -16.33 -8.43
CA PRO A 51 7.27 -15.08 -8.86
C PRO A 51 5.74 -15.14 -8.74
N LEU A 52 5.13 -16.27 -9.13
CA LEU A 52 3.68 -16.48 -9.04
C LEU A 52 3.14 -16.38 -7.62
N MET A 53 3.91 -16.87 -6.64
CA MET A 53 3.49 -16.84 -5.23
C MET A 53 3.53 -15.41 -4.69
N VAL A 54 4.60 -14.66 -4.98
CA VAL A 54 4.74 -13.26 -4.55
C VAL A 54 3.67 -12.37 -5.17
N ILE A 55 3.43 -12.53 -6.48
CA ILE A 55 2.37 -11.80 -7.20
C ILE A 55 0.99 -12.16 -6.64
N GLY A 56 0.72 -13.45 -6.43
CA GLY A 56 -0.58 -13.91 -5.91
C GLY A 56 -0.89 -13.36 -4.52
N VAL A 57 0.10 -13.36 -3.62
CA VAL A 57 -0.06 -12.78 -2.27
C VAL A 57 -0.28 -11.27 -2.35
N TYR A 58 0.51 -10.56 -3.17
CA TYR A 58 0.33 -9.12 -3.37
C TYR A 58 -1.06 -8.79 -3.92
N MET A 59 -1.54 -9.52 -4.95
CA MET A 59 -2.88 -9.34 -5.51
C MET A 59 -3.96 -9.57 -4.45
N ALA A 60 -3.86 -10.64 -3.66
CA ALA A 60 -4.84 -10.93 -2.62
C ALA A 60 -4.93 -9.81 -1.58
N ILE A 61 -3.78 -9.30 -1.12
CA ILE A 61 -3.73 -8.17 -0.18
C ILE A 61 -4.33 -6.92 -0.81
N TYR A 62 -3.95 -6.60 -2.06
CA TYR A 62 -4.49 -5.44 -2.77
C TYR A 62 -6.01 -5.52 -2.92
N ILE A 63 -6.53 -6.68 -3.35
CA ILE A 63 -7.96 -6.93 -3.52
C ILE A 63 -8.69 -6.72 -2.20
N LEU A 64 -8.16 -7.23 -1.08
CA LEU A 64 -8.77 -7.05 0.24
C LEU A 64 -8.80 -5.58 0.67
N VAL A 65 -7.70 -4.86 0.51
CA VAL A 65 -7.63 -3.42 0.83
C VAL A 65 -8.60 -2.62 -0.02
N ALA A 66 -8.69 -2.92 -1.32
CA ALA A 66 -9.62 -2.29 -2.24
C ALA A 66 -11.09 -2.65 -1.92
N ALA A 67 -11.38 -3.92 -1.63
CA ALA A 67 -12.71 -4.42 -1.31
C ALA A 67 -13.26 -3.84 0.00
N LEU A 68 -12.40 -3.71 1.02
CA LEU A 68 -12.76 -3.07 2.30
C LEU A 68 -12.67 -1.54 2.23
N SER A 69 -12.30 -0.95 1.08
CA SER A 69 -12.09 0.49 0.90
C SER A 69 -11.15 1.10 1.95
N LEU A 70 -10.12 0.36 2.35
CA LEU A 70 -9.17 0.81 3.38
C LEU A 70 -8.25 1.91 2.83
N PRO A 71 -7.93 2.93 3.64
CA PRO A 71 -6.91 3.91 3.28
C PRO A 71 -5.55 3.21 3.21
N GLY A 72 -4.90 3.24 2.05
CA GLY A 72 -3.61 2.55 1.84
C GLY A 72 -3.42 1.96 0.44
N ALA A 73 -4.49 1.87 -0.37
CA ALA A 73 -4.40 1.36 -1.74
C ALA A 73 -3.36 2.10 -2.59
N VAL A 74 -3.20 3.42 -2.41
CA VAL A 74 -2.19 4.22 -3.13
C VAL A 74 -0.76 3.77 -2.78
N ILE A 75 -0.49 3.49 -1.50
CA ILE A 75 0.83 3.04 -1.05
C ILE A 75 1.14 1.66 -1.63
N LEU A 76 0.15 0.76 -1.63
CA LEU A 76 0.24 -0.55 -2.27
C LEU A 76 0.51 -0.42 -3.77
N THR A 77 -0.20 0.43 -4.50
CA THR A 77 0.04 0.68 -5.94
C THR A 77 1.47 1.13 -6.21
N LEU A 78 1.99 2.07 -5.42
CA LEU A 78 3.37 2.54 -5.54
C LEU A 78 4.37 1.41 -5.22
N ALA A 79 4.10 0.61 -4.19
CA ALA A 79 4.90 -0.55 -3.83
C ALA A 79 4.89 -1.60 -4.96
N GLY A 80 3.74 -1.88 -5.58
CA GLY A 80 3.65 -2.81 -6.71
C GLY A 80 4.46 -2.35 -7.92
N GLY A 81 4.43 -1.05 -8.23
CA GLY A 81 5.27 -0.47 -9.29
C GLY A 81 6.77 -0.54 -8.98
N ALA A 82 7.16 -0.37 -7.71
CA ALA A 82 8.54 -0.48 -7.27
C ALA A 82 9.06 -1.93 -7.18
N LEU A 83 8.20 -2.87 -6.77
CA LEU A 83 8.56 -4.27 -6.55
C LEU A 83 8.56 -5.10 -7.85
N PHE A 84 7.57 -4.90 -8.72
CA PHE A 84 7.39 -5.71 -9.93
C PHE A 84 7.80 -4.98 -11.22
N GLY A 85 8.15 -3.70 -11.11
CA GLY A 85 8.35 -2.81 -12.24
C GLY A 85 7.04 -2.23 -12.78
N LEU A 86 7.16 -1.20 -13.62
CA LEU A 86 6.01 -0.39 -14.02
C LEU A 86 4.99 -1.17 -14.85
N ALA A 87 5.42 -1.97 -15.83
CA ALA A 87 4.50 -2.71 -16.71
C ALA A 87 3.76 -3.84 -15.97
N THR A 88 4.51 -4.70 -15.27
CA THR A 88 3.95 -5.83 -14.51
C THR A 88 3.11 -5.34 -13.34
N GLY A 89 3.62 -4.34 -12.59
CA GLY A 89 2.89 -3.71 -11.50
C GLY A 89 1.58 -3.06 -11.97
N LEU A 90 1.58 -2.36 -13.09
CA LEU A 90 0.37 -1.76 -13.68
C LEU A 90 -0.69 -2.83 -13.98
N LEU A 91 -0.29 -3.92 -14.63
CA LEU A 91 -1.22 -5.02 -14.95
C LEU A 91 -1.80 -5.63 -13.67
N ILE A 92 -0.93 -6.03 -12.74
CA ILE A 92 -1.32 -6.65 -11.47
C ILE A 92 -2.28 -5.75 -10.69
N VAL A 93 -1.94 -4.46 -10.56
CA VAL A 93 -2.76 -3.47 -9.82
C VAL A 93 -4.10 -3.23 -10.52
N SER A 94 -4.13 -3.13 -11.86
CA SER A 94 -5.37 -2.87 -12.60
C SER A 94 -6.38 -4.01 -12.45
N PHE A 95 -5.91 -5.26 -12.56
CA PHE A 95 -6.76 -6.43 -12.33
C PHE A 95 -7.21 -6.51 -10.87
N SER A 96 -6.28 -6.34 -9.92
CA SER A 96 -6.59 -6.39 -8.49
C SER A 96 -7.60 -5.33 -8.08
N SER A 97 -7.47 -4.11 -8.61
CA SER A 97 -8.39 -2.99 -8.33
C SER A 97 -9.78 -3.24 -8.88
N SER A 98 -9.90 -3.78 -10.10
CA SER A 98 -11.19 -4.11 -10.72
C SER A 98 -11.93 -5.20 -9.94
N ILE A 99 -11.20 -6.23 -9.49
CA ILE A 99 -11.75 -7.31 -8.67
C ILE A 99 -12.19 -6.77 -7.31
N GLY A 100 -11.33 -6.01 -6.62
CA GLY A 100 -11.64 -5.41 -5.33
C GLY A 100 -12.86 -4.50 -5.38
N ALA A 101 -12.96 -3.64 -6.40
CA ALA A 101 -14.13 -2.78 -6.61
C ALA A 101 -15.42 -3.58 -6.87
N THR A 102 -15.33 -4.66 -7.66
CA THR A 102 -16.47 -5.55 -7.88
C THR A 102 -16.94 -6.20 -6.58
N ILE A 103 -16.01 -6.67 -5.74
CA ILE A 103 -16.33 -7.23 -4.42
C ILE A 103 -16.92 -6.16 -3.51
N ALA A 104 -16.37 -4.95 -3.47
CA ALA A 104 -16.92 -3.84 -2.68
C ALA A 104 -18.36 -3.53 -3.08
N CYS A 105 -18.66 -3.47 -4.38
CA CYS A 105 -20.01 -3.28 -4.91
C CYS A 105 -20.95 -4.45 -4.58
N PHE A 106 -20.44 -5.68 -4.57
CA PHE A 106 -21.22 -6.84 -4.19
C PHE A 106 -21.53 -6.82 -2.69
N VAL A 107 -20.53 -6.62 -1.83
CA VAL A 107 -20.68 -6.54 -0.38
C VAL A 107 -21.61 -5.39 0.02
N SER A 108 -21.45 -4.21 -0.57
CA SER A 108 -22.31 -3.06 -0.29
C SER A 108 -23.79 -3.36 -0.61
N ARG A 109 -24.06 -4.11 -1.68
CA ARG A 109 -25.41 -4.56 -2.03
C ARG A 109 -26.03 -5.54 -1.03
N PHE A 110 -25.24 -6.30 -0.28
CA PHE A 110 -25.75 -7.21 0.76
C PHE A 110 -25.77 -6.57 2.15
N VAL A 111 -24.80 -5.70 2.47
CA VAL A 111 -24.66 -5.08 3.79
C VAL A 111 -25.55 -3.84 3.96
N LEU A 112 -25.77 -3.04 2.91
CA LEU A 112 -26.65 -1.86 2.96
C LEU A 112 -28.11 -2.19 2.63
N ARG A 113 -28.48 -3.48 2.58
CA ARG A 113 -29.84 -3.91 2.26
C ARG A 113 -30.72 -4.21 3.48
N ASP A 114 -30.30 -3.72 4.65
CA ASP A 114 -31.14 -3.54 5.84
C ASP A 114 -31.35 -2.03 6.09
#